data_AF-A0A453L1U0-F1
#
_entry.id   AF-A0A453L1U0-F1
#
_cell.length_a   1.000
_cell.length_b   1.000
_cell.length_c   1.000
_cell.angle_alpha   90.00
_cell.angle_beta   90.00
_cell.angle_gamma   90.00
#
_symmetry.space_group_name_H-M   'P 1'
#
loop_
_entity.id
_entity.type
_entity.pdbx_description
1 polymer ?
#
loop_
_entity_poly.entity_id
_entity_poly.type
_entity_poly.pdbx_seq_one_letter_code
_entity_poly.pdbx_strand_id
1 'polypeptide(L)'
;MHLIKEGFVHESRLCAMGSSAGSLLVGAVVNMLPNLFSAAVLKVPFLDICNTMLDPTLPLTILDYEEFGDPNIPVEFDAIRSYSPYDNLSPGKCYPSILVTASFNDTRGRSLGSCQVGFESERCHVPILFQVCCAQN
;
A
#
# COMPACT_ATOMS: atom_id res chain seq x y z
N MET A 1 -16.30 -7.46 -10.29
CA MET A 1 -15.02 -8.18 -10.42
C MET A 1 -15.18 -9.37 -11.35
N HIS A 2 -14.29 -9.60 -12.33
CA HIS A 2 -14.41 -10.68 -13.33
C HIS A 2 -14.35 -12.08 -12.69
N LEU A 3 -13.36 -12.32 -11.82
CA LEU A 3 -13.16 -13.63 -11.16
C LEU A 3 -14.37 -14.12 -10.36
N ILE A 4 -15.08 -13.20 -9.70
CA ILE A 4 -16.31 -13.51 -8.95
C ILE A 4 -17.46 -13.83 -9.93
N LYS A 5 -17.58 -13.06 -11.01
CA LYS A 5 -18.65 -13.25 -12.02
C LYS A 5 -18.53 -14.59 -12.75
N GLU A 6 -17.32 -15.02 -13.07
CA GLU A 6 -17.05 -16.30 -13.74
C GLU A 6 -17.11 -17.50 -12.78
N GLY A 7 -17.31 -17.27 -11.47
CA GLY A 7 -17.41 -18.34 -10.47
C GLY A 7 -16.07 -18.98 -10.09
N PHE A 8 -14.93 -18.39 -10.45
CA PHE A 8 -13.61 -18.89 -10.05
C PHE A 8 -13.35 -18.73 -8.54
N VAL A 9 -14.00 -17.76 -7.90
CA VAL A 9 -13.82 -17.46 -6.48
C VAL A 9 -15.11 -16.92 -5.88
N HIS A 10 -15.41 -17.33 -4.66
CA HIS A 10 -16.51 -16.76 -3.89
C HIS A 10 -16.15 -15.34 -3.45
N GLU A 11 -17.12 -14.42 -3.42
CA GLU A 11 -16.90 -13.02 -3.06
C GLU A 11 -16.23 -12.84 -1.67
N SER A 12 -16.60 -13.68 -0.70
CA SER A 12 -16.02 -13.68 0.65
C SER A 12 -14.69 -14.45 0.79
N ARG A 13 -14.06 -14.82 -0.32
CA ARG A 13 -12.78 -15.56 -0.34
C ARG A 13 -11.74 -14.95 -1.28
N LEU A 14 -12.02 -13.77 -1.84
CA LEU A 14 -11.06 -13.08 -2.69
C LEU A 14 -10.00 -12.39 -1.83
N CYS A 15 -8.73 -12.64 -2.13
CA CYS A 15 -7.60 -11.99 -1.45
C CYS A 15 -6.70 -11.28 -2.47
N ALA A 16 -5.97 -10.27 -2.03
CA ALA A 16 -5.00 -9.55 -2.85
C ALA A 16 -3.58 -9.67 -2.27
N MET A 17 -2.58 -9.61 -3.14
CA MET A 17 -1.18 -9.60 -2.71
C MET A 17 -0.37 -8.66 -3.60
N GLY A 18 0.44 -7.83 -2.95
CA GLY A 18 1.36 -6.89 -3.60
C GLY A 18 2.75 -6.99 -3.00
N SER A 19 3.76 -6.67 -3.81
CA SER A 19 5.15 -6.55 -3.36
C SER A 19 5.79 -5.32 -4.01
N SER A 20 6.57 -4.53 -3.25
CA SER A 20 7.20 -3.30 -3.79
C SER A 20 6.13 -2.35 -4.39
N ALA A 21 6.26 -1.94 -5.65
CA ALA A 21 5.26 -1.17 -6.38
C ALA A 21 3.92 -1.92 -6.54
N GLY A 22 3.91 -3.26 -6.52
CA GLY A 22 2.65 -4.02 -6.49
C GLY A 22 1.84 -3.79 -5.20
N SER A 23 2.49 -3.41 -4.10
CA SER A 23 1.80 -3.05 -2.86
C SER A 23 1.11 -1.69 -2.95
N LEU A 24 1.61 -0.77 -3.79
CA LEU A 24 0.94 0.49 -4.12
C LEU A 24 -0.42 0.22 -4.77
N LEU A 25 -0.44 -0.65 -5.78
CA LEU A 25 -1.65 -1.08 -6.46
C LEU A 25 -2.67 -1.69 -5.49
N VAL A 26 -2.24 -2.67 -4.70
CA VAL A 26 -3.14 -3.34 -3.74
C VAL A 26 -3.63 -2.36 -2.67
N GLY A 27 -2.75 -1.51 -2.14
CA GLY A 27 -3.11 -0.49 -1.15
C GLY A 27 -4.15 0.50 -1.67
N ALA A 28 -3.97 0.99 -2.90
CA ALA A 28 -4.92 1.91 -3.53
C ALA A 28 -6.30 1.25 -3.73
N VAL A 29 -6.33 0.02 -4.25
CA VAL A 29 -7.60 -0.71 -4.46
C VAL A 29 -8.28 -1.02 -3.12
N VAL A 30 -7.53 -1.37 -2.07
CA VAL A 30 -8.08 -1.61 -0.72
C VAL A 30 -8.73 -0.34 -0.14
N ASN A 31 -8.18 0.85 -0.41
CA ASN A 31 -8.81 2.11 -0.03
C ASN A 31 -10.09 2.42 -0.81
N MET A 32 -10.08 2.15 -2.12
CA MET A 32 -11.21 2.42 -3.02
C MET A 32 -12.36 1.42 -2.82
N LEU A 33 -12.03 0.14 -2.62
CA LEU A 33 -12.96 -0.98 -2.58
C LEU A 33 -12.66 -1.90 -1.38
N PRO A 34 -12.82 -1.43 -0.14
CA PRO A 34 -12.42 -2.19 1.05
C PRO A 34 -13.18 -3.51 1.23
N ASN A 35 -14.43 -3.58 0.76
CA ASN A 35 -15.27 -4.78 0.89
C ASN A 35 -15.01 -5.83 -0.20
N LEU A 36 -14.11 -5.55 -1.16
CA LEU A 36 -13.83 -6.44 -2.27
C LEU A 36 -12.96 -7.63 -1.87
N PHE A 37 -12.03 -7.41 -0.94
CA PHE A 37 -11.09 -8.42 -0.48
C PHE A 37 -11.45 -8.85 0.93
N SER A 38 -11.22 -10.12 1.25
CA SER A 38 -11.32 -10.65 2.61
C SER A 38 -10.00 -10.50 3.36
N ALA A 39 -8.87 -10.56 2.64
CA ALA A 39 -7.55 -10.28 3.17
C ALA A 39 -6.62 -9.69 2.10
N ALA A 40 -5.58 -8.98 2.52
CA ALA A 40 -4.50 -8.55 1.65
C ALA A 40 -3.11 -8.76 2.28
N VAL A 41 -2.10 -9.04 1.44
CA VAL A 41 -0.71 -9.16 1.85
C VAL A 41 0.14 -8.11 1.13
N LEU A 42 0.83 -7.26 1.89
CA LEU A 42 1.66 -6.19 1.38
C LEU A 42 3.11 -6.46 1.76
N LYS A 43 3.94 -6.84 0.78
CA LYS A 43 5.37 -7.12 0.99
C LYS A 43 6.21 -5.90 0.62
N VAL A 44 7.21 -5.59 1.46
CA VAL A 44 8.18 -4.49 1.31
C VAL A 44 7.51 -3.27 0.67
N PRO A 45 6.47 -2.73 1.31
CA PRO A 45 5.41 -2.08 0.56
C PRO A 45 5.73 -0.62 0.26
N PHE A 46 5.35 -0.18 -0.93
CA PHE A 46 5.47 1.20 -1.38
C PHE A 46 4.11 1.92 -1.24
N LEU A 47 3.81 2.42 -0.04
CA LEU A 47 2.47 2.97 0.30
C LEU A 47 2.45 4.49 0.51
N ASP A 48 3.61 5.08 0.77
CA ASP A 48 3.79 6.51 0.99
C ASP A 48 4.51 7.12 -0.22
N ILE A 49 3.82 7.07 -1.36
CA ILE A 49 4.40 7.52 -2.64
C ILE A 49 4.59 9.03 -2.67
N CYS A 50 3.67 9.83 -2.11
CA CYS A 50 3.81 11.29 -2.09
C CYS A 50 5.10 11.74 -1.39
N ASN A 51 5.35 11.28 -0.16
CA ASN A 51 6.56 11.68 0.57
C ASN A 51 7.83 11.02 0.04
N THR A 52 7.74 9.87 -0.62
CA THR A 52 8.91 9.23 -1.25
C THR A 52 9.32 10.00 -2.49
N MET A 53 8.36 10.34 -3.35
CA MET A 53 8.62 11.05 -4.59
C MET A 53 9.09 12.49 -4.34
N LEU A 54 8.64 13.12 -3.25
CA LEU A 54 9.10 14.46 -2.85
C LEU A 54 10.54 14.50 -2.29
N ASP A 55 11.15 13.34 -2.02
CA ASP A 55 12.49 13.24 -1.42
C ASP A 55 13.51 12.71 -2.45
N PRO A 56 14.20 13.61 -3.18
CA PRO A 56 15.17 13.22 -4.21
C PRO A 56 16.47 12.63 -3.62
N THR A 57 16.62 12.62 -2.30
CA THR A 57 17.81 12.02 -1.65
C THR A 57 17.72 10.50 -1.56
N LEU A 58 16.53 9.93 -1.75
CA LEU A 58 16.31 8.49 -1.80
C LEU A 58 16.82 7.91 -3.13
N PRO A 59 17.43 6.71 -3.11
CA PRO A 59 18.21 6.22 -4.25
C PRO A 59 17.40 5.90 -5.51
N LEU A 60 16.09 5.67 -5.39
CA LEU A 60 15.22 5.35 -6.53
C LEU A 60 14.35 6.51 -6.99
N THR A 61 14.15 7.54 -6.16
CA THR A 61 13.13 8.59 -6.41
C THR A 61 13.28 9.26 -7.77
N ILE A 62 14.49 9.66 -8.16
CA ILE A 62 14.70 10.35 -9.44
C ILE A 62 14.42 9.42 -10.64
N LEU A 63 14.71 8.12 -10.49
CA LEU A 63 14.43 7.13 -11.54
C LEU A 63 12.92 6.88 -11.66
N ASP A 64 12.23 6.88 -10.52
CA ASP A 64 10.80 6.63 -10.41
C ASP A 64 9.93 7.77 -10.99
N TYR A 65 10.50 8.96 -11.26
CA TYR A 65 9.77 10.08 -11.87
C TYR A 65 9.20 9.72 -13.25
N GLU A 66 9.93 8.95 -14.05
CA GLU A 66 9.45 8.51 -15.37
C GLU A 66 8.27 7.52 -15.27
N GLU A 67 8.16 6.80 -14.14
CA GLU A 67 7.10 5.81 -13.92
C GLU A 67 5.86 6.41 -13.26
N PHE A 68 6.03 7.23 -12.22
CA PHE A 68 4.93 7.72 -11.39
C PHE A 68 4.64 9.23 -11.52
N GLY A 69 5.58 10.00 -12.09
CA GLY A 69 5.51 11.46 -12.23
C GLY A 69 6.45 12.20 -11.29
N ASP A 70 6.76 13.45 -11.64
CA ASP A 70 7.55 14.38 -10.83
C ASP A 70 6.61 15.20 -9.91
N PRO A 71 6.64 15.01 -8.58
CA PRO A 71 5.77 15.72 -7.66
C PRO A 71 6.12 17.21 -7.51
N ASN A 72 7.21 17.69 -8.11
CA ASN A 72 7.48 19.13 -8.21
C ASN A 72 6.56 19.82 -9.24
N ILE A 73 5.90 19.04 -10.10
CA ILE A 73 4.90 19.51 -11.05
C ILE A 73 3.52 19.37 -10.40
N PRO A 74 2.77 20.46 -10.14
CA PRO A 74 1.53 20.41 -9.35
C PRO A 74 0.48 19.43 -9.87
N VAL A 75 0.31 19.34 -11.20
CA VAL A 75 -0.67 18.40 -11.81
C VAL A 75 -0.27 16.94 -11.60
N GLU A 76 1.03 16.64 -11.60
CA GLU A 76 1.54 15.28 -11.36
C GLU A 76 1.49 14.95 -9.87
N PHE A 77 1.78 15.92 -9.00
CA PHE A 77 1.58 15.76 -7.56
C PHE A 77 0.13 15.42 -7.21
N ASP A 78 -0.83 16.15 -7.76
CA ASP A 78 -2.26 15.88 -7.55
C ASP A 78 -2.65 14.49 -8.07
N ALA A 79 -2.09 14.08 -9.21
CA ALA A 79 -2.28 12.73 -9.75
C ALA A 79 -1.72 11.65 -8.81
N ILE A 80 -0.47 11.79 -8.35
CA ILE A 80 0.18 10.87 -7.39
C ILE A 80 -0.63 10.80 -6.08
N ARG A 81 -1.03 11.96 -5.56
CA ARG A 81 -1.83 12.07 -4.34
C ARG A 81 -3.19 11.40 -4.45
N SER A 82 -3.83 11.41 -5.62
CA SER A 82 -5.16 10.84 -5.81
C SER A 82 -5.24 9.32 -5.54
N TYR A 83 -4.12 8.60 -5.67
CA TYR A 83 -4.08 7.15 -5.43
C TYR A 83 -3.12 6.74 -4.31
N SER A 84 -2.35 7.67 -3.73
CA SER A 84 -1.43 7.37 -2.62
C SER A 84 -2.15 6.64 -1.47
N PRO A 85 -1.78 5.38 -1.16
CA PRO A 85 -2.49 4.61 -0.15
C PRO A 85 -2.45 5.26 1.23
N TYR A 86 -1.31 5.84 1.61
CA TYR A 86 -1.14 6.51 2.89
C TYR A 86 -2.04 7.75 3.01
N ASP A 87 -2.07 8.61 1.99
CA ASP A 87 -2.82 9.88 2.01
C ASP A 87 -4.34 9.70 1.87
N ASN A 88 -4.80 8.53 1.38
CA ASN A 88 -6.21 8.25 1.12
C ASN A 88 -6.85 7.29 2.13
N LEU A 89 -6.22 7.07 3.29
CA LEU A 89 -6.84 6.35 4.39
C LEU A 89 -8.06 7.11 4.90
N SER A 90 -9.18 6.41 5.04
CA SER A 90 -10.43 7.00 5.53
C SER A 90 -10.73 6.50 6.94
N PRO A 91 -10.65 7.36 7.97
CA PRO A 91 -11.00 6.98 9.33
C PRO A 91 -12.41 6.40 9.41
N GLY A 92 -12.57 5.31 10.16
CA GLY A 92 -13.87 4.68 10.39
C GLY A 92 -14.39 3.77 9.27
N LYS A 93 -13.65 3.59 8.16
CA LYS A 93 -13.92 2.49 7.21
C LYS A 93 -13.47 1.16 7.80
N CYS A 94 -14.18 0.09 7.44
CA CYS A 94 -13.70 -1.28 7.67
C CYS A 94 -12.77 -1.66 6.53
N TYR A 95 -11.61 -2.20 6.87
CA TYR A 95 -10.63 -2.71 5.92
C TYR A 95 -10.54 -4.24 6.04
N PRO A 96 -10.07 -4.95 5.00
CA PRO A 96 -9.81 -6.38 5.10
C PRO A 96 -8.72 -6.67 6.12
N SER A 97 -8.55 -7.94 6.51
CA SER A 97 -7.37 -8.35 7.27
C SER A 97 -6.12 -8.12 6.42
N ILE A 98 -5.17 -7.32 6.89
CA ILE A 98 -3.96 -6.99 6.14
C ILE A 98 -2.73 -7.52 6.87
N LEU A 99 -1.88 -8.26 6.15
CA LEU A 99 -0.54 -8.61 6.60
C LEU A 99 0.47 -7.72 5.88
N VAL A 100 1.23 -6.93 6.64
CA VAL A 100 2.33 -6.12 6.09
C VAL A 100 3.66 -6.75 6.47
N THR A 101 4.50 -7.08 5.49
CA THR A 101 5.87 -7.55 5.74
C THR A 101 6.89 -6.55 5.23
N ALA A 102 7.84 -6.11 6.04
CA ALA A 102 8.90 -5.17 5.63
C ALA A 102 10.28 -5.67 6.06
N SER A 103 11.36 -5.12 5.48
CA SER A 103 12.73 -5.38 5.90
C SER A 103 13.39 -4.12 6.42
N PHE A 104 14.07 -4.22 7.56
CA PHE A 104 14.82 -3.09 8.13
C PHE A 104 15.94 -2.61 7.19
N ASN A 105 16.61 -3.55 6.51
CA ASN A 105 17.72 -3.27 5.59
C ASN A 105 17.26 -2.93 4.16
N ASP A 106 15.97 -2.67 3.94
CA ASP A 106 15.50 -2.27 2.62
C ASP A 106 15.97 -0.85 2.28
N THR A 107 16.92 -0.74 1.34
CA THR A 107 17.51 0.54 0.92
C THR A 107 16.73 1.22 -0.19
N ARG A 108 15.65 0.62 -0.69
CA ARG A 108 14.93 1.11 -1.88
C ARG A 108 14.04 2.32 -1.59
N GLY A 109 13.72 2.59 -0.32
CA GLY A 109 12.88 3.72 0.07
C GLY A 109 12.85 3.92 1.58
N ARG A 110 11.88 4.70 2.07
CA ARG A 110 11.72 4.98 3.50
C ARG A 110 11.16 3.73 4.22
N SER A 111 12.04 2.80 4.60
CA SER A 111 11.68 1.53 5.26
C SER A 111 10.84 1.71 6.54
N LEU A 112 10.98 2.85 7.22
CA LEU A 112 10.21 3.23 8.40
C LEU A 112 8.84 3.85 8.09
N GLY A 113 8.69 4.58 6.99
CA GLY A 113 7.40 5.21 6.62
C GLY A 113 6.34 4.17 6.23
N SER A 114 6.77 3.09 5.56
CA SER A 114 5.93 1.92 5.25
C SER A 114 5.52 1.11 6.49
N CYS A 115 6.26 1.21 7.60
CA CYS A 115 5.89 0.60 8.88
C CYS A 115 4.91 1.45 9.72
N GLN A 116 4.70 2.72 9.37
CA GLN A 116 3.81 3.63 10.12
C GLN A 116 2.32 3.51 9.74
N VAL A 117 1.98 2.69 8.76
CA VAL A 117 0.58 2.51 8.29
C VAL A 117 -0.28 1.69 9.27
N GLY A 118 -0.08 1.84 10.58
CA GLY A 118 -0.86 1.13 11.60
C GLY A 118 -2.14 1.89 11.94
N PHE A 119 -3.26 1.51 11.33
CA PHE A 119 -4.59 1.92 11.77
C PHE A 119 -5.38 0.70 12.24
N GLU A 120 -5.57 0.56 13.54
CA GLU A 120 -6.55 -0.39 14.08
C GLU A 120 -7.93 0.28 14.01
N SER A 121 -8.81 -0.21 13.13
CA SER A 121 -10.20 0.24 13.11
C SER A 121 -10.96 -0.45 14.24
N GLU A 122 -11.02 0.21 15.41
CA GLU A 122 -11.74 -0.27 16.61
C GLU A 122 -13.20 -0.68 16.32
N ARG A 123 -13.83 -0.14 15.26
CA ARG A 123 -15.22 -0.45 14.90
C ARG A 123 -15.41 -1.85 14.33
N CYS A 124 -14.43 -2.39 13.62
CA CYS A 124 -14.67 -3.53 12.73
C CYS A 124 -14.06 -4.84 13.24
N HIS A 125 -13.28 -4.81 14.32
CA HIS A 125 -12.63 -6.00 14.90
C HIS A 125 -11.83 -6.82 13.88
N VAL A 126 -11.26 -6.17 12.85
CA VAL A 126 -10.45 -6.82 11.82
C VAL A 126 -8.98 -6.51 12.08
N PRO A 127 -8.12 -7.52 12.29
CA PRO A 127 -6.72 -7.28 12.62
C PRO A 127 -5.94 -6.78 11.39
N ILE A 128 -5.21 -5.67 11.56
CA ILE A 128 -4.10 -5.31 10.68
C ILE A 128 -2.81 -5.79 11.36
N LEU A 129 -2.17 -6.80 10.78
CA LEU A 129 -0.97 -7.45 11.32
C LEU A 129 0.28 -6.88 10.63
N PHE A 130 1.21 -6.35 11.43
CA PHE A 130 2.53 -5.91 10.98
C PHE A 130 3.59 -6.94 11.35
N GLN A 131 4.32 -7.43 10.36
CA GLN A 131 5.46 -8.32 10.54
C GLN A 131 6.71 -7.67 9.92
N VAL A 132 7.52 -7.01 10.74
CA VAL A 132 8.83 -6.50 10.30
C VAL A 132 9.84 -7.64 10.35
N CYS A 133 10.27 -8.13 9.18
CA CYS A 133 11.40 -9.05 9.08
C CYS A 133 12.70 -8.24 9.22
N CYS A 134 13.24 -8.15 10.43
CA CYS A 134 14.66 -7.85 10.57
C CYS A 134 15.42 -9.01 9.93
N ALA A 135 16.07 -8.77 8.79
CA ALA A 135 17.07 -9.70 8.28
C ALA A 135 18.21 -9.73 9.31
N GLN A 136 18.13 -10.66 10.26
CA GLN A 136 19.31 -11.07 11.03
C GLN A 136 20.16 -11.89 10.06
N ASN A 137 21.32 -11.34 9.69
CA ASN A 137 22.42 -12.13 9.15
C ASN A 137 22.82 -13.22 10.15
#